data_AF-A0A927DBN1-F1
#
_entry.id   AF-A0A927DBN1-F1
#
_cell.length_a   1.000
_cell.length_b   1.000
_cell.length_c   1.000
_cell.angle_alpha   90.00
_cell.angle_beta   90.00
_cell.angle_gamma   90.00
#
_symmetry.space_group_name_H-M   'P 1'
#
loop_
_entity.id
_entity.type
_entity.pdbx_description
1 polymer ?
#
loop_
_entity_poly.entity_id
_entity_poly.type
_entity_poly.pdbx_seq_one_letter_code
_entity_poly.pdbx_strand_id
1 'polypeptide(L)'
;MDKALFTELLKGKLPDGSDLTWIQDGANRHRPGYDLTFSAPKSVSVMAMLGGDKRLIDAHNRAVTEAVRQLETLAATRVMTDGKSETVLTGNLIVAKFNHDTNRNQEPQIHTHAVVINATQNGDKWQSLGTDKIGKTGFIENVYANQIAFGKLYREAFKPPG
;
A
#
# COMPACT_ATOMS: atom_id res chain seq x y z
N MET A 1 11.91 7.33 6.15
CA MET A 1 12.39 6.12 5.48
C MET A 1 13.63 6.46 4.70
N ASP A 2 14.66 5.61 4.72
CA ASP A 2 15.83 5.83 3.86
C ASP A 2 15.45 5.67 2.37
N LYS A 3 15.84 6.65 1.56
CA LYS A 3 15.50 6.70 0.12
C LYS A 3 16.22 5.60 -0.65
N ALA A 4 17.46 5.27 -0.26
CA ALA A 4 18.22 4.22 -0.93
C ALA A 4 17.54 2.86 -0.67
N LEU A 5 17.24 2.55 0.59
CA LEU A 5 16.46 1.37 0.95
C LEU A 5 15.12 1.30 0.22
N PHE A 6 14.34 2.39 0.18
CA PHE A 6 13.07 2.40 -0.55
C PHE A 6 13.24 2.02 -2.02
N THR A 7 14.26 2.58 -2.64
CA THR A 7 14.55 2.37 -4.07
C THR A 7 14.92 0.91 -4.33
N GLU A 8 15.67 0.27 -3.43
CA GLU A 8 15.99 -1.15 -3.53
C GLU A 8 14.76 -2.04 -3.29
N LEU A 9 13.90 -1.71 -2.33
CA LEU A 9 12.62 -2.40 -2.11
C LEU A 9 11.75 -2.36 -3.37
N LEU A 10 11.65 -1.20 -4.04
CA LEU A 10 10.92 -1.04 -5.30
C LEU A 10 11.54 -1.82 -6.47
N LYS A 11 12.82 -2.22 -6.38
CA LYS A 11 13.45 -3.10 -7.38
C LYS A 11 13.23 -4.58 -7.07
N GLY A 12 12.66 -4.91 -5.92
CA GLY A 12 12.48 -6.28 -5.43
C GLY A 12 13.65 -6.79 -4.59
N LYS A 13 14.54 -5.92 -4.11
CA LYS A 13 15.68 -6.30 -3.26
C LYS A 13 15.38 -6.01 -1.80
N LEU A 14 15.41 -7.04 -0.97
CA LEU A 14 15.01 -6.97 0.43
C LEU A 14 16.23 -6.88 1.37
N PRO A 15 16.07 -6.29 2.57
CA PRO A 15 17.18 -6.09 3.52
C PRO A 15 17.80 -7.38 4.05
N ASP A 16 17.04 -8.49 4.02
CA ASP A 16 17.51 -9.81 4.45
C ASP A 16 18.35 -10.53 3.37
N GLY A 17 18.58 -9.88 2.23
CA GLY A 17 19.31 -10.43 1.09
C GLY A 17 18.43 -11.14 0.06
N SER A 18 17.13 -11.27 0.31
CA SER A 18 16.20 -11.84 -0.68
C SER A 18 16.07 -10.95 -1.91
N ASP A 19 16.01 -11.56 -3.09
CA ASP A 19 15.96 -10.85 -4.37
C ASP A 19 14.82 -11.40 -5.24
N LEU A 20 13.85 -10.54 -5.54
CA LEU A 20 12.67 -10.79 -6.37
C LEU A 20 12.80 -10.19 -7.78
N THR A 21 14.00 -9.76 -8.17
CA THR A 21 14.26 -9.24 -9.52
C THR A 21 14.01 -10.32 -10.57
N TRP A 22 13.52 -9.90 -11.73
CA TRP A 22 13.37 -10.77 -12.88
C TRP A 22 13.92 -10.05 -14.10
N ILE A 23 15.13 -10.42 -14.51
CA ILE A 23 15.80 -9.77 -15.64
C ILE A 23 15.32 -10.41 -16.95
N GLN A 24 14.75 -9.61 -17.83
CA GLN A 24 14.36 -9.98 -19.19
C GLN A 24 14.77 -8.86 -20.14
N ASP A 25 15.48 -9.20 -21.22
CA ASP A 25 16.01 -8.25 -22.21
C ASP A 25 16.88 -7.13 -21.58
N GLY A 26 17.67 -7.48 -20.55
CA GLY A 26 18.54 -6.54 -19.85
C GLY A 26 17.81 -5.58 -18.88
N ALA A 27 16.49 -5.72 -18.71
CA ALA A 27 15.70 -4.89 -17.81
C ALA A 27 15.05 -5.72 -16.69
N ASN A 28 14.98 -5.15 -15.49
CA ASN A 28 14.21 -5.73 -14.40
C ASN A 28 12.71 -5.57 -14.68
N ARG A 29 12.00 -6.70 -14.74
CA ARG A 29 10.56 -6.80 -14.95
C ARG A 29 9.77 -6.94 -13.65
N HIS A 30 10.44 -6.99 -12.50
CA HIS A 30 9.79 -6.90 -11.20
C HIS A 30 8.92 -5.62 -11.16
N ARG A 31 7.63 -5.78 -10.84
CA ARG A 31 6.75 -4.63 -10.64
C ARG A 31 7.08 -3.99 -9.29
N PRO A 32 7.28 -2.66 -9.20
CA PRO A 32 7.70 -2.04 -7.94
C PRO A 32 6.72 -2.18 -6.77
N GLY A 33 5.42 -2.19 -7.07
CA GLY A 33 4.39 -2.13 -6.06
C GLY A 33 3.15 -1.39 -6.52
N TYR A 34 2.32 -1.01 -5.56
CA TYR A 34 1.08 -0.29 -5.76
C TYR A 34 1.03 0.92 -4.83
N ASP A 35 0.64 2.07 -5.36
CA ASP A 35 0.44 3.28 -4.55
C ASP A 35 -1.04 3.45 -4.22
N LEU A 36 -1.36 3.36 -2.92
CA LEU A 36 -2.71 3.56 -2.41
C LEU A 36 -2.77 4.93 -1.72
N THR A 37 -3.41 5.89 -2.40
CA THR A 37 -3.54 7.25 -1.89
C THR A 37 -4.78 7.41 -1.02
N PHE A 38 -4.59 7.78 0.25
CA PHE A 38 -5.65 8.10 1.19
C PHE A 38 -5.76 9.60 1.36
N SER A 39 -6.87 10.21 0.93
CA SER A 39 -7.07 11.66 1.02
C SER A 39 -8.04 12.02 2.15
N ALA A 40 -7.64 12.97 3.00
CA ALA A 40 -8.53 13.55 3.99
C ALA A 40 -9.64 14.38 3.32
N PRO A 41 -10.81 14.53 3.96
CA PRO A 41 -11.81 15.51 3.54
C PRO A 41 -11.18 16.91 3.42
N LYS A 42 -11.67 17.72 2.48
CA LYS A 42 -11.12 19.06 2.24
C LYS A 42 -11.17 19.96 3.49
N SER A 43 -12.26 19.91 4.25
CA SER A 43 -12.42 20.67 5.50
C SER A 43 -11.35 20.34 6.53
N VAL A 44 -11.02 19.05 6.70
CA VAL A 44 -9.93 18.59 7.57
C VAL A 44 -8.59 19.14 7.09
N SER A 45 -8.33 19.09 5.78
CA SER A 45 -7.09 19.60 5.20
C SER A 45 -6.92 21.10 5.45
N VAL A 46 -8.00 21.87 5.28
CA VAL A 46 -8.03 23.32 5.55
C VAL A 46 -7.78 23.60 7.03
N MET A 47 -8.49 22.92 7.96
CA MET A 47 -8.32 23.14 9.40
C MET A 47 -6.92 22.77 9.90
N ALA A 48 -6.36 21.68 9.41
CA ALA A 48 -5.04 21.23 9.82
C ALA A 48 -3.92 22.14 9.30
N MET A 49 -3.99 22.57 8.03
CA MET A 49 -2.91 23.34 7.40
C MET A 49 -3.00 24.84 7.67
N LEU A 50 -4.18 25.43 7.60
CA LEU A 50 -4.37 26.86 7.85
C LEU A 50 -4.63 27.16 9.33
N GLY A 51 -5.35 26.27 10.02
CA GLY A 51 -5.63 26.39 11.45
C GLY A 51 -4.52 25.87 12.36
N GLY A 52 -3.53 25.15 11.80
CA GLY A 52 -2.35 24.66 12.54
C GLY A 52 -2.61 23.47 13.49
N ASP A 53 -3.80 22.84 13.44
CA ASP A 53 -4.13 21.74 14.33
C ASP A 53 -3.49 20.42 13.89
N LYS A 54 -2.28 20.17 14.39
CA LYS A 54 -1.50 18.95 14.09
C LYS A 54 -2.19 17.65 14.55
N ARG A 55 -3.12 17.72 15.51
CA ARG A 55 -3.86 16.53 15.99
C ARG A 55 -4.69 15.90 14.87
N LEU A 56 -5.12 16.69 13.87
CA LEU A 56 -5.81 16.20 12.69
C LEU A 56 -4.88 15.40 11.77
N ILE A 57 -3.60 15.78 11.67
CA ILE A 57 -2.57 15.02 10.92
C ILE A 57 -2.33 13.69 11.62
N ASP A 58 -2.25 13.67 12.95
CA ASP A 58 -2.09 12.43 13.71
C ASP A 58 -3.32 11.51 13.56
N ALA A 59 -4.52 12.08 13.58
CA ALA A 59 -5.75 11.33 13.32
C ALA A 59 -5.76 10.73 11.90
N HIS A 60 -5.31 11.49 10.89
CA HIS A 60 -5.12 10.99 9.53
C HIS A 60 -4.15 9.81 9.49
N ASN A 61 -2.97 9.94 10.11
CA ASN A 61 -1.93 8.90 10.14
C ASN A 61 -2.42 7.60 10.80
N ARG A 62 -3.17 7.72 11.89
CA ARG A 62 -3.80 6.56 12.56
C ARG A 62 -4.82 5.90 11.64
N ALA A 63 -5.72 6.68 11.04
CA ALA A 63 -6.75 6.16 10.14
C ALA A 63 -6.16 5.43 8.91
N VAL A 64 -5.09 5.97 8.32
CA VAL A 64 -4.36 5.31 7.22
C VAL A 64 -3.76 3.98 7.70
N THR A 65 -3.18 3.95 8.91
CA THR A 65 -2.60 2.73 9.47
C THR A 65 -3.65 1.63 9.67
N GLU A 66 -4.83 1.96 10.18
CA GLU A 66 -5.92 0.98 10.34
C GLU A 66 -6.42 0.47 8.98
N ALA A 67 -6.57 1.35 7.99
CA ALA A 67 -6.96 0.93 6.64
C ALA A 67 -5.92 0.01 6.01
N VAL A 68 -4.62 0.29 6.20
CA VAL A 68 -3.51 -0.56 5.72
C VAL A 68 -3.51 -1.93 6.41
N ARG A 69 -3.82 -2.02 7.71
CA ARG A 69 -3.97 -3.32 8.39
C ARG A 69 -5.09 -4.17 7.78
N GLN A 70 -6.19 -3.56 7.39
CA GLN A 70 -7.27 -4.28 6.71
C GLN A 70 -6.85 -4.73 5.31
N LEU A 71 -6.08 -3.91 4.57
CA LEU A 71 -5.49 -4.29 3.28
C LEU A 71 -4.53 -5.48 3.41
N GLU A 72 -3.75 -5.53 4.49
CA GLU A 72 -2.82 -6.63 4.77
C GLU A 72 -3.51 -7.99 4.90
N THR A 73 -4.76 -8.03 5.37
CA THR A 73 -5.55 -9.29 5.42
C THR A 73 -5.86 -9.87 4.03
N LEU A 74 -5.81 -9.03 2.98
CA LEU A 74 -5.99 -9.45 1.59
C LEU A 74 -4.67 -9.80 0.91
N ALA A 75 -3.52 -9.61 1.58
CA ALA A 75 -2.22 -9.91 1.01
C ALA A 75 -2.17 -11.36 0.58
N ALA A 76 -1.85 -11.58 -0.68
CA ALA A 76 -1.82 -12.89 -1.28
C ALA A 76 -0.68 -13.00 -2.27
N THR A 77 -0.17 -14.20 -2.47
CA THR A 77 0.76 -14.54 -3.54
C THR A 77 0.18 -15.61 -4.45
N ARG A 78 0.83 -15.86 -5.57
CA ARG A 78 0.46 -16.90 -6.53
C ARG A 78 1.45 -18.07 -6.38
N VAL A 79 0.92 -19.25 -6.12
CA VAL A 79 1.69 -20.50 -6.03
C VAL A 79 1.30 -21.39 -7.20
N MET A 80 2.30 -22.04 -7.82
CA MET A 80 2.06 -23.05 -8.84
C MET A 80 2.44 -24.43 -8.30
N THR A 81 1.48 -25.33 -8.29
CA THR A 81 1.63 -26.72 -7.84
C THR A 81 1.07 -27.64 -8.92
N ASP A 82 1.86 -28.59 -9.42
CA ASP A 82 1.45 -29.55 -10.45
C ASP A 82 0.79 -28.90 -11.69
N GLY A 83 1.33 -27.77 -12.14
CA GLY A 83 0.82 -27.00 -13.29
C GLY A 83 -0.47 -26.23 -13.03
N LYS A 84 -1.04 -26.32 -11.83
CA LYS A 84 -2.20 -25.53 -11.39
C LYS A 84 -1.72 -24.32 -10.61
N SER A 85 -2.39 -23.20 -10.83
CA SER A 85 -2.08 -21.94 -10.20
C SER A 85 -3.14 -21.59 -9.18
N GLU A 86 -2.71 -21.22 -7.99
CA GLU A 86 -3.58 -20.93 -6.86
C GLU A 86 -3.18 -19.62 -6.21
N THR A 87 -4.16 -18.86 -5.73
CA THR A 87 -3.91 -17.67 -4.92
C THR A 87 -3.92 -18.08 -3.45
N VAL A 88 -2.83 -17.79 -2.74
CA VAL A 88 -2.64 -18.15 -1.34
C VAL A 88 -2.51 -16.89 -0.51
N LEU A 89 -3.34 -16.75 0.53
CA LEU A 89 -3.24 -15.65 1.48
C LEU A 89 -1.95 -15.76 2.29
N THR A 90 -1.30 -14.62 2.47
CA THR A 90 0.00 -14.47 3.14
C THR A 90 -0.11 -13.59 4.38
N GLY A 91 -1.06 -12.64 4.38
CA GLY A 91 -1.37 -11.83 5.56
C GLY A 91 -0.26 -10.88 6.00
N ASN A 92 0.67 -10.54 5.12
CA ASN A 92 1.76 -9.62 5.43
C ASN A 92 2.13 -8.74 4.22
N LEU A 93 2.40 -7.46 4.48
CA LEU A 93 2.84 -6.49 3.47
C LEU A 93 4.04 -5.67 3.97
N ILE A 94 4.86 -5.20 3.02
CA ILE A 94 5.79 -4.09 3.26
C ILE A 94 5.14 -2.83 2.70
N VAL A 95 4.86 -1.84 3.57
CA VAL A 95 4.18 -0.60 3.18
C VAL A 95 4.97 0.63 3.64
N ALA A 96 5.29 1.50 2.70
CA ALA A 96 5.88 2.81 2.95
C ALA A 96 4.81 3.90 2.89
N LYS A 97 4.71 4.74 3.92
CA LYS A 97 3.71 5.82 4.00
C LYS A 97 4.39 7.18 3.86
N PHE A 98 3.94 7.98 2.90
CA PHE A 98 4.43 9.33 2.65
C PHE A 98 3.28 10.32 2.70
N ASN A 99 3.34 11.26 3.64
CA ASN A 99 2.33 12.31 3.76
C ASN A 99 2.68 13.49 2.85
N HIS A 100 1.68 13.97 2.13
CA HIS A 100 1.72 15.20 1.36
C HIS A 100 0.53 16.09 1.75
N ASP A 101 0.64 17.38 1.45
CA ASP A 101 -0.26 18.41 1.96
C ASP A 101 -0.84 19.34 0.88
N THR A 102 -0.38 19.25 -0.37
CA THR A 102 -0.94 20.01 -1.49
C THR A 102 -1.45 19.13 -2.61
N ASN A 103 -2.59 19.48 -3.21
CA ASN A 103 -3.04 18.85 -4.46
C ASN A 103 -2.31 19.42 -5.68
N ARG A 104 -2.62 18.90 -6.88
CA ARG A 104 -2.02 19.37 -8.15
C ARG A 104 -2.30 20.84 -8.47
N ASN A 105 -3.36 21.42 -7.90
CA ASN A 105 -3.74 22.82 -8.04
C ASN A 105 -3.15 23.69 -6.91
N GLN A 106 -2.17 23.17 -6.14
CA GLN A 106 -1.53 23.84 -5.01
C GLN A 106 -2.48 24.22 -3.86
N GLU A 107 -3.61 23.55 -3.75
CA GLU A 107 -4.53 23.77 -2.64
C GLU A 107 -4.27 22.81 -1.47
N PRO A 108 -4.62 23.18 -0.22
CA PRO A 108 -4.54 22.31 0.93
C PRO A 108 -5.27 20.97 0.72
N GLN A 109 -4.53 19.87 0.76
CA GLN A 109 -5.03 18.51 0.67
C GLN A 109 -4.07 17.57 1.40
N ILE A 110 -4.42 17.20 2.65
CA ILE A 110 -3.70 16.17 3.37
C ILE A 110 -4.02 14.82 2.72
N HIS A 111 -2.98 14.14 2.27
CA HIS A 111 -3.09 12.78 1.77
C HIS A 111 -1.83 11.97 2.07
N THR A 112 -2.00 10.66 2.19
CA THR A 112 -0.90 9.72 2.36
C THR A 112 -0.81 8.81 1.16
N HIS A 113 0.36 8.74 0.54
CA HIS A 113 0.75 7.66 -0.37
C HIS A 113 1.20 6.46 0.46
N ALA A 114 0.37 5.42 0.54
CA ALA A 114 0.74 4.13 1.12
C ALA A 114 1.23 3.22 -0.01
N VAL A 115 2.54 3.25 -0.26
CA VAL A 115 3.19 2.45 -1.29
C VAL A 115 3.39 1.03 -0.76
N VAL A 116 2.59 0.11 -1.26
CA VAL A 116 2.69 -1.34 -1.01
C VAL A 116 3.76 -1.90 -1.93
N ILE A 117 4.87 -2.38 -1.36
CA ILE A 117 5.94 -3.03 -2.11
C ILE A 117 5.41 -4.37 -2.65
N ASN A 118 5.80 -4.74 -3.87
CA ASN A 118 5.42 -6.01 -4.48
C ASN A 118 6.20 -7.21 -3.92
N ALA A 119 6.11 -7.39 -2.61
CA ALA A 119 6.75 -8.45 -1.86
C ALA A 119 5.85 -8.87 -0.69
N THR A 120 5.69 -10.17 -0.52
CA THR A 120 5.03 -10.77 0.63
C THR A 120 5.69 -12.10 0.96
N GLN A 121 5.67 -12.48 2.23
CA GLN A 121 6.29 -13.68 2.73
C GLN A 121 5.27 -14.82 2.82
N ASN A 122 5.64 -15.99 2.32
CA ASN A 122 4.86 -17.21 2.38
C ASN A 122 5.74 -18.35 2.93
N GLY A 123 5.58 -18.66 4.22
CA GLY A 123 6.55 -19.47 4.96
C GLY A 123 7.91 -18.77 4.98
N ASP A 124 8.97 -19.48 4.59
CA ASP A 124 10.35 -18.93 4.58
C ASP A 124 10.71 -18.22 3.26
N LYS A 125 9.76 -18.07 2.32
CA LYS A 125 10.03 -17.52 0.99
C LYS A 125 9.36 -16.18 0.78
N TRP A 126 10.10 -15.23 0.24
CA TRP A 126 9.54 -14.02 -0.34
C TRP A 126 9.05 -14.28 -1.75
N GLN A 127 7.89 -13.72 -2.07
CA GLN A 127 7.25 -13.82 -3.37
C GLN A 127 6.61 -12.48 -3.74
N SER A 128 6.36 -12.25 -5.02
CA SER A 128 5.55 -11.11 -5.46
C SER A 128 4.10 -11.26 -5.00
N LEU A 129 3.41 -10.12 -4.86
CA LEU A 129 1.97 -10.12 -4.64
C LEU A 129 1.26 -10.72 -5.85
N GLY A 130 0.27 -11.56 -5.57
CA GLY A 130 -0.48 -12.30 -6.58
C GLY A 130 -1.34 -11.36 -7.42
N THR A 131 -1.31 -11.56 -8.74
CA THR A 131 -2.29 -10.96 -9.66
C THR A 131 -3.00 -12.07 -10.41
N ASP A 132 -4.32 -12.01 -10.42
CA ASP A 132 -5.17 -12.93 -11.18
C ASP A 132 -6.26 -12.15 -11.87
N LYS A 133 -5.99 -11.76 -13.12
CA LYS A 133 -6.92 -10.94 -13.91
C LYS A 133 -8.18 -11.68 -14.35
N ILE A 134 -8.13 -13.02 -14.41
CA ILE A 134 -9.24 -13.83 -14.93
C ILE A 134 -10.20 -14.17 -13.80
N GLY A 135 -9.69 -14.77 -12.72
CA GLY A 135 -10.50 -15.13 -11.55
C GLY A 135 -10.72 -13.97 -10.58
N LYS A 136 -9.99 -12.85 -10.74
CA LYS A 136 -10.03 -11.67 -9.85
C LYS A 136 -9.72 -12.02 -8.39
N THR A 137 -8.92 -13.06 -8.17
CA THR A 137 -8.56 -13.53 -6.83
C THR A 137 -7.28 -12.90 -6.29
N GLY A 138 -6.51 -12.21 -7.13
CA GLY A 138 -5.25 -11.59 -6.75
C GLY A 138 -5.40 -10.42 -5.78
N PHE A 139 -4.27 -9.98 -5.21
CA PHE A 139 -4.23 -8.91 -4.21
C PHE A 139 -4.86 -7.63 -4.76
N ILE A 140 -4.32 -7.11 -5.88
CA ILE A 140 -4.75 -5.82 -6.41
C ILE A 140 -6.20 -5.85 -6.92
N GLU A 141 -6.64 -6.98 -7.48
CA GLU A 141 -8.03 -7.15 -7.90
C GLU A 141 -9.00 -7.06 -6.71
N ASN A 142 -8.66 -7.67 -5.57
CA ASN A 142 -9.44 -7.55 -4.35
C ASN A 142 -9.38 -6.13 -3.75
N VAL A 143 -8.24 -5.46 -3.82
CA VAL A 143 -8.12 -4.05 -3.39
C VAL A 143 -9.05 -3.15 -4.21
N TYR A 144 -9.07 -3.30 -5.53
CA TYR A 144 -9.98 -2.53 -6.39
C TYR A 144 -11.45 -2.86 -6.12
N ALA A 145 -11.81 -4.14 -5.98
CA ALA A 145 -13.17 -4.55 -5.68
C ALA A 145 -13.69 -3.98 -4.35
N ASN A 146 -12.80 -3.74 -3.39
CA ASN A 146 -13.12 -3.23 -2.06
C ASN A 146 -12.72 -1.76 -1.85
N GLN A 147 -12.38 -1.02 -2.90
CA GLN A 147 -11.85 0.35 -2.79
C GLN A 147 -12.79 1.27 -1.99
N ILE A 148 -14.10 1.17 -2.21
CA ILE A 148 -15.11 1.97 -1.49
C ILE A 148 -15.14 1.59 0.00
N ALA A 149 -15.02 0.30 0.31
CA ALA A 149 -14.99 -0.20 1.68
C ALA A 149 -13.74 0.29 2.43
N PHE A 150 -12.56 0.25 1.80
CA PHE A 150 -11.34 0.81 2.39
C PHE A 150 -11.41 2.31 2.62
N GLY A 151 -12.00 3.05 1.67
CA GLY A 151 -12.28 4.47 1.86
C GLY A 151 -13.23 4.74 3.03
N LYS A 152 -14.20 3.86 3.27
CA LYS A 152 -15.12 3.94 4.42
C LYS A 152 -14.40 3.62 5.73
N LEU A 153 -13.62 2.55 5.79
CA LEU A 153 -12.82 2.18 6.96
C LEU A 153 -11.85 3.29 7.37
N TYR A 154 -11.17 3.90 6.40
CA TYR A 154 -10.34 5.07 6.64
C TYR A 154 -11.14 6.22 7.26
N ARG A 155 -12.30 6.57 6.70
CA ARG A 155 -13.15 7.66 7.22
C ARG A 155 -13.72 7.36 8.60
N GLU A 156 -14.09 6.12 8.89
CA GLU A 156 -14.61 5.70 10.20
C GLU A 156 -13.51 5.68 11.28
N ALA A 157 -12.30 5.27 10.91
CA ALA A 157 -11.13 5.33 11.79
C ALA A 157 -10.66 6.78 12.03
N PHE A 158 -10.96 7.70 11.11
CA PHE A 158 -10.68 9.12 11.27
C PHE A 158 -11.62 9.74 12.32
N LYS A 159 -11.14 9.82 13.55
CA LYS A 159 -11.79 10.54 14.64
C LYS A 159 -11.07 11.88 14.86
N PRO A 160 -11.68 13.03 14.54
CA PRO A 160 -11.09 14.31 14.90
C PRO A 160 -10.97 14.39 16.43
N PRO A 161 -9.93 15.07 16.94
CA PRO A 161 -9.80 15.30 18.37
C PRO A 161 -11.01 16.10 18.88
N GLY A 162 -11.45 15.81 20.10
CA GLY A 162 -12.38 16.66 20.85
C GLY A 162 -11.73 17.97 21.28
#